data_AF-A0A3M8C2J4-F1
#
_entry.id   AF-A0A3M8C2J4-F1
#
_cell.length_a   1.000
_cell.length_b   1.000
_cell.length_c   1.000
_cell.angle_alpha   90.00
_cell.angle_beta   90.00
_cell.angle_gamma   90.00
#
_symmetry.space_group_name_H-M   'P 1'
#
loop_
_entity.id
_entity.type
_entity.pdbx_description
1 polymer ?
#
loop_
_entity_poly.entity_id
_entity_poly.type
_entity_poly.pdbx_seq_one_letter_code
_entity_poly.pdbx_strand_id
1 'polypeptide(L)' 'MARKAKQEVAAEQTRSKQEWIKSAFTLGAESFEVAGALFQEAAEQQLTESMVKRKLNTYRGGV' A
#
# COMPACT_ATOMS: atom_id res chain seq x y z
N MET A 1 29.74 -20.59 -9.80
CA MET A 1 29.06 -20.24 -8.53
C MET A 1 29.16 -18.72 -8.37
N ALA A 2 28.13 -17.89 -8.23
CA ALA A 2 26.69 -18.03 -8.09
C ALA A 2 26.04 -16.78 -8.73
N ARG A 3 25.14 -16.97 -9.70
CA ARG A 3 24.20 -15.92 -10.12
C ARG A 3 22.97 -16.10 -9.25
N LYS A 4 22.84 -15.33 -8.17
CA LYS A 4 21.59 -15.33 -7.38
C LYS A 4 21.27 -13.93 -6.89
N ALA A 5 20.05 -13.52 -7.26
CA ALA A 5 19.28 -12.40 -6.73
C ALA A 5 19.78 -10.98 -7.06
N LYS A 6 19.83 -10.66 -8.36
CA LYS A 6 19.28 -9.36 -8.78
C LYS A 6 17.76 -9.53 -8.69
N GLN A 7 17.24 -9.48 -7.47
CA GLN A 7 15.80 -9.39 -7.23
C GLN A 7 15.41 -8.08 -7.88
N GLU A 8 14.70 -8.17 -9.00
CA GLU A 8 14.03 -7.04 -9.61
C GLU A 8 13.18 -6.42 -8.50
N VAL A 9 13.68 -5.34 -7.92
CA VAL A 9 12.83 -4.39 -7.21
C VAL A 9 11.99 -3.80 -8.32
N ALA A 10 10.92 -4.51 -8.70
CA ALA A 10 9.82 -3.92 -9.45
C ALA A 10 9.51 -2.64 -8.69
N ALA A 11 9.77 -1.50 -9.31
CA ALA A 11 9.72 -0.21 -8.65
C ALA A 11 8.39 -0.13 -7.89
N GLU A 12 8.46 -0.18 -6.54
CA GLU A 12 7.25 -0.16 -5.74
C GLU A 12 6.50 1.11 -6.11
N GLN A 13 5.29 0.94 -6.63
CA GLN A 13 4.53 2.07 -7.12
C GLN A 13 4.18 2.96 -5.92
N THR A 14 4.75 4.16 -5.90
CA THR A 14 4.43 5.19 -4.91
C THR A 14 3.29 6.02 -5.44
N ARG A 15 2.24 6.16 -4.64
CA ARG A 15 1.09 7.02 -4.92
C ARG A 15 0.69 7.79 -3.67
N SER A 16 -0.03 8.89 -3.84
CA SER A 16 -0.61 9.64 -2.72
C SER A 16 -1.70 8.83 -1.99
N LYS A 17 -2.02 9.19 -0.74
CA LYS A 17 -3.15 8.62 0.01
C LYS A 17 -4.46 8.68 -0.79
N GLN A 18 -4.75 9.82 -1.44
CA GLN A 18 -5.97 10.00 -2.23
C GLN A 18 -6.02 9.05 -3.43
N GLU A 19 -4.90 8.84 -4.12
CA GLU A 19 -4.82 7.90 -5.23
C GLU A 19 -4.97 6.46 -4.77
N TRP A 20 -4.42 6.10 -3.60
CA TRP A 20 -4.63 4.78 -3.02
C TRP A 20 -6.08 4.50 -2.68
N ILE A 21 -6.78 5.47 -2.10
CA ILE A 21 -8.22 5.36 -1.80
C ILE A 21 -9.02 5.16 -3.09
N LYS A 22 -8.71 5.91 -4.16
CA LYS A 22 -9.36 5.74 -5.48
C LYS A 22 -9.01 4.41 -6.13
N SER A 23 -7.84 3.85 -5.82
CA SER A 23 -7.34 2.59 -6.36
C SER A 23 -7.63 1.40 -5.45
N ALA A 24 -8.57 1.49 -4.50
CA ALA A 24 -8.82 0.45 -3.50
C ALA A 24 -9.11 -0.93 -4.13
N PHE A 25 -9.78 -0.95 -5.29
CA PHE A 25 -10.02 -2.17 -6.07
C PHE A 25 -8.72 -2.92 -6.40
N THR A 26 -7.61 -2.23 -6.70
CA THR A 26 -6.33 -2.89 -7.01
C THR A 26 -5.69 -3.56 -5.78
N LEU A 27 -6.17 -3.21 -4.58
CA LEU A 27 -5.73 -3.77 -3.30
C LEU A 27 -6.69 -4.86 -2.77
N GLY A 28 -7.77 -5.17 -3.50
CA GLY A 28 -8.81 -6.08 -3.00
C GLY A 28 -9.46 -5.55 -1.72
N ALA A 29 -9.66 -4.24 -1.65
CA ALA A 29 -10.24 -3.54 -0.51
C ALA A 29 -11.26 -2.51 -0.98
N GLU A 30 -12.17 -2.15 -0.08
CA GLU A 30 -13.09 -1.06 -0.30
C GLU A 30 -12.42 0.29 -0.03
N SER A 31 -12.85 1.36 -0.70
CA SER A 31 -12.27 2.70 -0.55
C SER A 31 -12.32 3.20 0.90
N PHE A 32 -13.36 2.84 1.66
CA PHE A 32 -13.48 3.18 3.07
C PHE A 32 -12.48 2.43 3.95
N GLU A 33 -12.14 1.18 3.61
CA GLU A 33 -11.11 0.41 4.32
C GLU A 33 -9.74 1.04 4.11
N VAL A 34 -9.41 1.42 2.87
CA VAL A 34 -8.16 2.11 2.55
C VAL A 34 -8.10 3.47 3.25
N ALA A 35 -9.20 4.24 3.25
CA ALA A 35 -9.27 5.52 3.93
C ALA A 35 -9.09 5.38 5.45
N GLY A 36 -9.69 4.35 6.06
CA GLY A 36 -9.53 4.01 7.47
C GLY A 36 -8.10 3.57 7.81
N ALA A 37 -7.53 2.67 7.02
CA ALA A 37 -6.15 2.20 7.19
C ALA A 37 -5.11 3.32 7.05
N LEU A 38 -5.38 4.31 6.21
CA LEU A 38 -4.51 5.46 5.97
C LEU A 38 -4.95 6.71 6.76
N PHE A 39 -5.84 6.59 7.75
CA PHE A 39 -6.42 7.74 8.45
C PHE A 39 -5.36 8.69 9.02
N GLN A 40 -4.30 8.14 9.61
CA GLN A 40 -3.19 8.90 10.22
C GLN A 40 -2.22 9.52 9.20
N GLU A 41 -2.27 9.13 7.93
CA GLU A 41 -1.38 9.65 6.87
C GLU A 41 -1.93 10.95 6.28
N ALA A 42 -1.02 11.87 5.92
CA ALA A 42 -1.38 13.10 5.22
C ALA A 42 -1.93 12.79 3.81
N ALA A 43 -2.80 13.67 3.28
CA ALA A 43 -3.45 13.46 1.98
C ALA A 43 -2.46 13.34 0.81
N GLU A 44 -1.36 14.10 0.87
CA GLU A 44 -0.30 14.13 -0.15
C GLU A 44 0.85 13.17 0.16
N GLN A 45 0.77 12.43 1.27
CA GLN A 45 1.82 11.48 1.66
C GLN A 45 1.99 10.42 0.57
N GLN A 46 3.22 10.29 0.08
CA GLN A 46 3.59 9.25 -0.87
C GLN A 46 3.77 7.94 -0.12
N LEU A 47 2.96 6.95 -0.47
CA LEU A 47 2.93 5.63 0.16
C LEU A 47 3.23 4.58 -0.90
N THR A 48 4.08 3.61 -0.57
CA THR A 48 4.27 2.44 -1.42
C THR A 48 3.13 1.45 -1.23
N GLU A 49 2.87 0.64 -2.24
CA GLU A 49 1.85 -0.42 -2.16
C GLU A 49 2.05 -1.33 -0.95
N SER A 50 3.30 -1.69 -0.66
CA SER A 50 3.69 -2.52 0.50
C SER A 50 3.29 -1.89 1.82
N MET A 51 3.50 -0.58 1.99
CA MET A 51 3.09 0.15 3.19
C MET A 51 1.57 0.17 3.35
N VAL A 52 0.85 0.43 2.25
CA VAL A 52 -0.61 0.46 2.25
C VAL A 52 -1.17 -0.91 2.62
N LYS A 53 -0.67 -1.99 2.00
CA LYS A 53 -1.07 -3.37 2.33
C LYS A 53 -0.84 -3.72 3.78
N ARG A 54 0.32 -3.35 4.35
CA ARG A 54 0.61 -3.57 5.77
C ARG A 54 -0.41 -2.86 6.66
N LYS A 55 -0.67 -1.57 6.41
CA LYS A 55 -1.65 -0.78 7.16
C LYS A 55 -3.07 -1.32 7.01
N LEU A 56 -3.46 -1.77 5.81
CA LEU A 56 -4.73 -2.42 5.54
C LEU A 56 -4.89 -3.72 6.33
N ASN A 57 -3.84 -4.54 6.38
CA ASN A 57 -3.84 -5.76 7.17
C ASN A 57 -4.05 -5.46 8.66
N THR A 58 -3.31 -4.50 9.21
CA THR A 58 -3.48 -4.04 10.60
C THR A 58 -4.89 -3.49 10.84
N TYR A 59 -5.43 -2.69 9.92
CA TYR A 59 -6.78 -2.13 10.02
C TYR A 59 -7.88 -3.22 10.06
N ARG A 60 -7.70 -4.31 9.30
CA ARG A 60 -8.58 -5.48 9.30
C ARG A 60 -8.43 -6.38 10.55
N GLY A 61 -7.58 -6.02 11.50
CA GLY A 61 -7.29 -6.82 12.69
C GLY A 61 -6.27 -7.93 12.47
N GLY A 62 -5.50 -7.88 11.37
CA GLY A 62 -4.37 -8.76 11.13
C GLY A 62 -3.17 -8.41 12.03
N VAL A 63 -2.52 -9.45 12.57
CA VAL A 63 -1.32 -9.37 13.42
C VAL A 63 -0.06 -9.17 12.57
#